data_AF-A0A6C1NQK0-F1
#
_entry.id   AF-A0A6C1NQK0-F1
#
_cell.length_a   1.000
_cell.length_b   1.000
_cell.length_c   1.000
_cell.angle_alpha   90.00
_cell.angle_beta   90.00
_cell.angle_gamma   90.00
#
_symmetry.space_group_name_H-M   'P 1'
#
loop_
_entity.id
_entity.type
_entity.pdbx_description
1 polymer ?
#
loop_
_entity_poly.entity_id
_entity_poly.type
_entity_poly.pdbx_seq_one_letter_code
_entity_poly.pdbx_strand_id
1 'polypeptide(L)'
;ILDYSCADEVVARLVLASRDFPRSAWLLFRGLHAHHVDPVEAVLDRHGIRAVVETAGSGPRLLGPGPTLEAQLWARVERVGRMKGTPEDSGLVTSAEEREGLDSLVTHRLVFRHPMGAGVSSLSALSRTLATPPEP
;
A
#
# COMPACT_ATOMS: atom_id res chain seq x y z
N ILE A 1 23.38 6.37 -7.59
CA ILE A 1 23.24 7.00 -6.26
C ILE A 1 22.22 8.11 -6.44
N LEU A 2 21.14 8.10 -5.66
CA LEU A 2 20.13 9.18 -5.65
C LEU A 2 20.42 9.98 -4.39
N ASP A 3 20.72 11.27 -4.53
CA ASP A 3 20.97 12.13 -3.39
C ASP A 3 19.65 12.46 -2.68
N TYR A 4 19.70 12.75 -1.37
CA TYR A 4 18.51 13.07 -0.56
C TYR A 4 17.66 14.19 -1.19
N SER A 5 18.31 15.19 -1.79
CA SER A 5 17.66 16.26 -2.54
C SER A 5 16.90 15.78 -3.79
N CYS A 6 17.35 14.70 -4.42
CA CYS A 6 16.73 14.11 -5.60
C CYS A 6 15.60 13.14 -5.20
N ALA A 7 15.71 12.49 -4.03
CA ALA A 7 14.60 11.78 -3.39
C ALA A 7 13.49 12.75 -2.97
N ASP A 8 13.85 13.88 -2.34
CA ASP A 8 12.94 14.99 -2.03
C ASP A 8 12.26 15.51 -3.29
N GLU A 9 12.97 15.68 -4.40
CA GLU A 9 12.39 16.14 -5.67
C GLU A 9 11.42 15.14 -6.28
N VAL A 10 11.75 13.84 -6.27
CA VAL A 10 10.85 12.77 -6.75
C VAL A 10 9.59 12.69 -5.91
N VAL A 11 9.75 12.68 -4.57
CA VAL A 11 8.61 12.65 -3.66
C VAL A 11 7.82 13.95 -3.74
N ALA A 12 8.45 15.12 -3.82
CA ALA A 12 7.78 16.41 -3.99
C ALA A 12 7.00 16.48 -5.31
N ARG A 13 7.54 15.99 -6.42
CA ARG A 13 6.81 15.89 -7.69
C ARG A 13 5.64 14.93 -7.61
N LEU A 14 5.75 13.85 -6.84
CA LEU A 14 4.66 12.92 -6.57
C LEU A 14 3.60 13.51 -5.63
N VAL A 15 4.00 14.30 -4.63
CA VAL A 15 3.09 15.07 -3.75
C VAL A 15 2.38 16.17 -4.53
N LEU A 16 3.09 16.85 -5.45
CA LEU A 16 2.50 17.87 -6.31
C LEU A 16 1.54 17.24 -7.32
N ALA A 17 1.90 16.11 -7.94
CA ALA A 17 0.99 15.36 -8.80
C ALA A 17 -0.25 14.89 -8.02
N SER A 18 -0.09 14.42 -6.78
CA SER A 18 -1.22 13.96 -5.95
C SER A 18 -2.14 15.09 -5.47
N ARG A 19 -1.71 16.36 -5.52
CA ARG A 19 -2.58 17.53 -5.25
C ARG A 19 -3.61 17.77 -6.35
N ASP A 20 -3.30 17.40 -7.59
CA ASP A 20 -4.23 17.49 -8.72
C ASP A 20 -5.18 16.28 -8.79
N PHE A 21 -4.92 15.25 -7.99
CA PHE A 21 -5.84 14.14 -7.76
C PHE A 21 -6.72 14.42 -6.52
N PRO A 22 -7.98 13.96 -6.49
CA PRO A 22 -8.81 14.07 -5.28
C PRO A 22 -8.08 13.43 -4.10
N ARG A 23 -8.14 14.04 -2.89
CA ARG A 23 -7.44 13.80 -1.58
C ARG A 23 -7.18 12.34 -1.11
N SER A 24 -6.93 11.40 -2.00
CA SER A 24 -7.06 9.95 -1.84
C SER A 24 -6.42 9.23 -3.05
N ALA A 25 -5.25 9.70 -3.47
CA ALA A 25 -4.40 9.05 -4.47
C ALA A 25 -3.40 8.10 -3.78
N TRP A 26 -3.16 6.94 -4.38
CA TRP A 26 -2.17 5.96 -3.94
C TRP A 26 -1.01 5.93 -4.93
N LEU A 27 0.18 5.68 -4.40
CA LEU A 27 1.42 5.60 -5.18
C LEU A 27 2.04 4.23 -4.94
N LEU A 28 2.27 3.50 -6.03
CA LEU A 28 3.03 2.26 -6.04
C LEU A 28 4.39 2.54 -6.66
N PHE A 29 5.45 2.44 -5.86
CA PHE A 29 6.81 2.53 -6.39
C PHE A 29 7.28 1.15 -6.82
N ARG A 30 7.53 0.97 -8.12
CA ARG A 30 8.09 -0.26 -8.68
C ARG A 30 9.52 -0.03 -9.12
N GLY A 31 10.41 -0.97 -8.79
CA GLY A 31 11.81 -0.92 -9.22
C GLY A 31 12.67 0.04 -8.39
N LEU A 32 12.23 0.40 -7.18
CA LEU A 32 13.06 1.18 -6.27
C LEU A 32 14.25 0.34 -5.83
N HIS A 33 15.47 0.87 -5.95
CA HIS A 33 16.65 0.17 -5.44
C HIS A 33 16.70 0.28 -3.91
N ALA A 34 17.24 -0.74 -3.24
CA ALA A 34 17.29 -0.81 -1.77
C ALA A 34 17.91 0.44 -1.12
N HIS A 35 18.95 1.01 -1.73
CA HIS A 35 19.63 2.22 -1.24
C HIS A 35 18.82 3.53 -1.37
N HIS A 36 17.66 3.49 -2.04
CA HIS A 36 16.75 4.65 -2.18
C HIS A 36 15.55 4.57 -1.26
N VAL A 37 15.38 3.48 -0.54
CA VAL A 37 14.23 3.29 0.33
C VAL A 37 14.29 4.24 1.50
N ASP A 38 15.38 4.23 2.27
CA ASP A 38 15.45 4.99 3.53
C ASP A 38 15.28 6.51 3.29
N PRO A 39 15.87 7.10 2.23
CA PRO A 39 15.57 8.49 1.86
C PRO A 39 14.10 8.70 1.49
N VAL A 40 13.45 7.78 0.76
CA VAL A 40 12.04 7.91 0.38
C VAL A 40 11.11 7.77 1.59
N GLU A 41 11.39 6.84 2.50
CA GLU A 41 10.62 6.61 3.72
C GLU A 41 10.62 7.87 4.60
N ALA A 42 11.78 8.49 4.80
CA ALA A 42 11.90 9.70 5.61
C ALA A 42 11.08 10.89 5.06
N VAL A 43 10.95 11.01 3.74
CA VAL A 43 10.14 12.06 3.11
C VAL A 43 8.65 11.74 3.19
N LEU A 44 8.27 10.46 3.05
CA LEU A 44 6.88 10.00 3.26
C LEU A 44 6.41 10.29 4.69
N ASP A 45 7.25 10.01 5.69
CA ASP A 45 7.00 10.31 7.10
C ASP A 45 6.80 11.81 7.34
N ARG A 46 7.68 12.65 6.79
CA ARG A 46 7.58 14.11 6.92
C ARG A 46 6.26 14.68 6.41
N HIS A 47 5.68 14.06 5.38
CA HIS A 47 4.47 14.55 4.72
C HIS A 47 3.19 13.81 5.13
N GLY A 48 3.26 12.81 6.02
CA GLY A 48 2.08 12.05 6.43
C GLY A 48 1.55 11.12 5.32
N ILE A 49 2.41 10.71 4.38
CA ILE A 49 2.00 9.95 3.19
C ILE A 49 2.36 8.49 3.38
N ARG A 50 1.43 7.59 3.01
CA ARG A 50 1.66 6.16 3.00
C ARG A 50 1.83 5.67 1.57
N ALA A 51 2.78 4.77 1.34
CA ALA A 51 3.04 4.21 0.03
C ALA A 51 3.35 2.72 0.11
N VAL A 52 3.01 1.99 -0.94
CA VAL A 52 3.49 0.61 -1.13
C VAL A 52 4.71 0.66 -2.05
N VAL A 53 5.79 0.01 -1.62
CA VAL A 53 7.05 -0.05 -2.36
C VAL A 53 7.41 -1.50 -2.67
N GLU A 54 7.74 -1.76 -3.93
CA GLU A 54 8.27 -3.03 -4.42
C GLU A 54 9.73 -2.82 -4.84
N THR A 55 10.67 -3.43 -4.10
CA THR A 55 12.11 -3.38 -4.41
C THR A 55 12.59 -4.64 -5.11
N ALA A 56 13.62 -4.53 -5.95
CA ALA A 56 14.17 -5.67 -6.68
C ALA A 56 14.64 -6.78 -5.71
N GLY A 57 14.03 -7.97 -5.82
CA GLY A 57 14.38 -9.13 -4.98
C GLY A 57 13.64 -9.24 -3.65
N SER A 58 12.72 -8.31 -3.32
CA SER A 58 11.86 -8.43 -2.15
C SER A 58 10.40 -8.22 -2.51
N GLY A 59 9.51 -8.80 -1.71
CA GLY A 59 8.08 -8.54 -1.82
C GLY A 59 7.71 -7.07 -1.53
N PRO A 60 6.48 -6.68 -1.88
CA PRO A 60 5.97 -5.34 -1.60
C PRO A 60 5.88 -5.08 -0.09
N ARG A 61 6.12 -3.83 0.31
CA ARG A 61 6.05 -3.36 1.70
C ARG A 61 5.36 -2.01 1.81
N LEU A 62 4.75 -1.76 2.97
CA LEU A 62 4.16 -0.46 3.31
C LEU A 62 5.23 0.44 3.94
N LEU A 63 5.35 1.68 3.45
CA LEU A 63 6.19 2.74 4.01
C LEU A 63 5.32 3.93 4.45
N GLY A 64 5.84 4.74 5.37
CA GLY A 64 5.23 5.96 5.88
C GLY A 64 4.60 5.78 7.27
N PRO A 65 3.93 6.83 7.79
CA PRO A 65 3.53 6.88 9.19
C PRO A 65 2.29 6.02 9.44
N GLY A 66 2.40 5.04 10.33
CA GLY A 66 1.27 4.24 10.76
C GLY A 66 1.57 3.39 11.98
N PRO A 67 0.55 3.03 12.78
CA PRO A 67 0.70 2.10 13.88
C PRO A 67 1.17 0.73 13.35
N THR A 68 2.07 0.09 14.09
CA THR A 68 2.65 -1.22 13.77
C THR A 68 1.59 -2.28 13.43
N LEU A 69 0.39 -2.16 14.02
CA LEU A 69 -0.74 -3.04 13.76
C LEU A 69 -1.23 -2.98 12.30
N GLU A 70 -1.36 -1.78 11.72
CA GLU A 70 -1.82 -1.60 10.34
C GLU A 70 -0.80 -2.17 9.34
N ALA A 71 0.49 -1.98 9.59
CA ALA A 71 1.54 -2.57 8.76
C ALA A 71 1.49 -4.12 8.81
N GLN A 72 1.25 -4.69 10.00
CA GLN A 72 1.10 -6.14 10.17
C GLN A 72 -0.16 -6.69 9.50
N LEU A 73 -1.30 -5.99 9.61
CA LEU A 73 -2.54 -6.36 8.94
C LEU A 73 -2.40 -6.26 7.42
N TRP A 74 -1.80 -5.18 6.94
CA TRP A 74 -1.52 -5.00 5.52
C TRP A 74 -0.65 -6.14 4.99
N ALA A 75 0.43 -6.51 5.70
CA ALA A 75 1.29 -7.62 5.31
C ALA A 75 0.56 -8.98 5.30
N ARG A 76 -0.41 -9.19 6.20
CA ARG A 76 -1.29 -10.38 6.17
C ARG A 76 -2.18 -10.39 4.93
N VAL A 77 -2.83 -9.27 4.61
CA VAL A 77 -3.68 -9.15 3.41
C VAL A 77 -2.83 -9.32 2.15
N GLU A 78 -1.63 -8.74 2.11
CA GLU A 78 -0.68 -8.85 1.01
C GLU A 78 -0.25 -10.30 0.76
N ARG A 79 0.01 -11.07 1.82
CA ARG A 79 0.35 -12.50 1.71
C ARG A 79 -0.80 -13.33 1.13
N VAL A 80 -2.03 -13.02 1.51
CA VAL A 80 -3.22 -13.67 0.94
C VAL A 80 -3.45 -13.20 -0.50
N GLY A 81 -3.08 -11.94 -0.80
CA GLY A 81 -3.25 -11.28 -2.08
C GLY A 81 -4.71 -10.94 -2.37
N ARG A 82 -5.56 -11.97 -2.48
CA ARG A 82 -7.00 -11.85 -2.69
C ARG A 82 -7.75 -12.87 -1.85
N MET A 83 -8.64 -12.38 -1.02
CA MET A 83 -9.46 -13.20 -0.15
C MET A 83 -10.87 -13.37 -0.71
N LYS A 84 -11.45 -14.55 -0.47
CA LYS A 84 -12.89 -14.84 -0.63
C LYS A 84 -13.50 -15.04 0.76
N GLY A 85 -14.72 -14.57 0.99
CA GLY A 85 -15.36 -14.61 2.31
C GLY A 85 -14.99 -13.39 3.18
N THR A 86 -15.48 -13.34 4.41
CA THR A 86 -15.20 -12.22 5.31
C THR A 86 -13.78 -12.32 5.91
N PRO A 87 -13.12 -11.18 6.24
CA PRO A 87 -11.84 -11.17 6.96
C PRO A 87 -11.86 -11.93 8.30
N GLU A 88 -13.02 -11.97 8.95
CA GLU A 88 -13.27 -12.66 10.20
C GLU A 88 -13.29 -14.19 10.00
N ASP A 89 -14.02 -14.68 8.99
CA ASP A 89 -14.12 -16.12 8.70
C ASP A 89 -12.77 -16.72 8.29
N SER A 90 -11.92 -15.93 7.65
CA SER A 90 -10.58 -16.35 7.24
C SER A 90 -9.56 -16.30 8.38
N GLY A 91 -9.91 -15.79 9.56
CA GLY A 91 -9.00 -15.52 10.66
C GLY A 91 -7.97 -14.43 10.37
N LEU A 92 -8.21 -13.55 9.40
CA LEU A 92 -7.30 -12.44 9.08
C LEU A 92 -7.45 -11.30 10.08
N VAL A 93 -8.69 -11.09 10.53
CA VAL A 93 -9.06 -10.26 11.68
C VAL A 93 -9.56 -11.18 12.79
N THR A 94 -9.02 -11.03 13.98
CA THR A 94 -9.38 -11.82 15.16
C THR A 94 -9.86 -10.95 16.33
N SER A 95 -9.65 -9.64 16.27
CA SER A 95 -10.05 -8.69 17.31
C SER A 95 -10.77 -7.46 16.73
N ALA A 96 -11.47 -6.72 17.60
CA ALA A 96 -12.11 -5.46 17.23
C ALA A 96 -11.09 -4.40 16.78
N GLU A 97 -9.93 -4.34 17.43
CA GLU A 97 -8.82 -3.45 17.09
C GLU A 97 -8.26 -3.78 15.69
N GLU A 98 -8.15 -5.07 15.35
CA GLU A 98 -7.72 -5.50 14.02
C GLU A 98 -8.75 -5.17 12.93
N ARG A 99 -10.04 -5.21 13.27
CA ARG A 99 -11.13 -4.81 12.36
C ARG A 99 -11.07 -3.31 12.08
N GLU A 100 -10.87 -2.50 13.11
CA GLU A 100 -10.70 -1.05 12.97
C GLU A 100 -9.43 -0.71 12.18
N GLY A 101 -8.33 -1.40 12.42
CA GLY A 101 -7.11 -1.28 11.63
C GLY A 101 -7.34 -1.65 10.16
N LEU A 102 -8.10 -2.71 9.87
CA LEU A 102 -8.46 -3.08 8.50
C LEU A 102 -9.37 -2.04 7.83
N ASP A 103 -10.33 -1.48 8.56
CA ASP A 103 -11.20 -0.42 8.06
C ASP A 103 -10.42 0.88 7.78
N SER A 104 -9.43 1.19 8.62
CA SER A 104 -8.45 2.25 8.36
C SER A 104 -7.67 1.97 7.08
N LEU A 105 -7.13 0.77 6.90
CA LEU A 105 -6.43 0.37 5.66
C LEU A 105 -7.33 0.47 4.41
N VAL A 106 -8.62 0.15 4.52
CA VAL A 106 -9.60 0.30 3.44
C VAL A 106 -9.89 1.78 3.16
N THR A 107 -10.08 2.57 4.21
CA THR A 107 -10.31 4.02 4.12
C THR A 107 -9.12 4.72 3.44
N HIS A 108 -7.91 4.28 3.77
CA HIS A 108 -6.66 4.73 3.15
C HIS A 108 -6.34 4.04 1.82
N ARG A 109 -7.22 3.18 1.30
CA ARG A 109 -7.10 2.47 0.02
C ARG A 109 -5.80 1.66 -0.13
N LEU A 110 -5.28 1.16 0.98
CA LEU A 110 -4.13 0.24 1.02
C LEU A 110 -4.60 -1.22 0.87
N VAL A 111 -5.85 -1.46 1.23
CA VAL A 111 -6.61 -2.69 1.03
C VAL A 111 -7.94 -2.32 0.38
N PHE A 112 -8.47 -3.19 -0.46
CA PHE A 112 -9.72 -2.93 -1.19
C PHE A 112 -10.73 -4.02 -0.89
N ARG A 113 -11.94 -3.62 -0.52
CA ARG A 113 -13.07 -4.54 -0.43
C ARG A 113 -13.54 -4.91 -1.84
N HIS A 114 -13.89 -6.17 -2.03
CA HIS A 114 -14.43 -6.64 -3.30
C HIS A 114 -15.82 -6.02 -3.53
N PRO A 115 -16.10 -5.41 -4.69
CA PRO A 115 -17.38 -4.71 -4.92
C PRO A 115 -18.60 -5.64 -4.91
N MET A 116 -18.39 -6.93 -5.20
CA MET A 116 -19.46 -7.93 -5.27
C MET A 116 -19.34 -9.04 -4.21
N GLY A 117 -18.49 -8.87 -3.18
CA GLY A 117 -18.28 -9.93 -2.20
C GLY A 117 -17.70 -9.43 -0.89
N ALA A 118 -17.70 -10.28 0.13
CA ALA A 118 -17.21 -9.93 1.47
C ALA A 118 -15.67 -9.89 1.61
N GLY A 119 -14.94 -10.26 0.55
CA GLY A 119 -13.49 -10.39 0.56
C GLY A 119 -12.73 -9.09 0.44
N VAL A 120 -11.44 -9.14 0.80
CA VAL A 120 -10.49 -8.04 0.66
C VAL A 120 -9.32 -8.44 -0.25
N SER A 121 -8.76 -7.47 -0.96
CA SER A 121 -7.59 -7.62 -1.82
C SER A 121 -6.53 -6.59 -1.46
N SER A 122 -5.25 -6.97 -1.57
CA SER A 122 -4.16 -6.01 -1.47
C SER A 122 -4.03 -5.19 -2.76
N LEU A 123 -3.46 -3.99 -2.66
CA LEU A 123 -3.22 -3.12 -3.81
C LEU A 123 -2.36 -3.82 -4.88
N SER A 124 -1.33 -4.56 -4.46
CA SER A 124 -0.43 -5.25 -5.40
C SER A 124 -1.16 -6.36 -6.19
N ALA A 125 -2.08 -7.07 -5.54
CA ALA A 125 -2.86 -8.11 -6.18
C ALA A 125 -3.85 -7.53 -7.19
N LEU A 126 -4.46 -6.39 -6.85
CA LEU A 126 -5.30 -5.66 -7.79
C LEU A 126 -4.49 -5.09 -8.96
N SER A 127 -3.32 -4.50 -8.72
CA SER A 127 -2.49 -3.98 -9.80
C SER A 127 -2.03 -5.07 -10.76
N ARG A 128 -1.73 -6.28 -10.26
CA ARG A 128 -1.46 -7.46 -11.11
C ARG A 128 -2.66 -7.81 -11.98
N THR A 129 -3.87 -7.77 -11.43
CA THR A 129 -5.10 -8.06 -12.18
C THR A 129 -5.38 -7.01 -13.25
N LEU A 130 -5.12 -5.73 -12.97
CA LEU A 130 -5.31 -4.63 -13.92
C LEU A 130 -4.20 -4.58 -14.99
N ALA A 131 -3.01 -5.12 -14.69
CA ALA A 131 -1.90 -5.22 -15.63
C ALA A 131 -2.01 -6.46 -16.56
N THR A 132 -2.84 -7.44 -16.22
CA THR A 132 -3.16 -8.56 -17.11
C THR A 132 -4.20 -8.08 -18.14
N PRO A 133 -3.91 -8.08 -19.46
CA PRO A 133 -4.93 -7.78 -20.45
C PRO A 133 -6.09 -8.78 -20.34
N PRO A 134 -7.35 -8.39 -20.58
CA PRO A 134 -8.44 -9.35 -20.64
C PRO A 134 -8.10 -10.41 -21.70
N GLU A 135 -8.22 -11.70 -21.33
CA GLU A 135 -8.10 -12.79 -22.32
C GLU A 135 -9.12 -12.56 -23.44
N PRO A 136 -8.75 -12.81 -24.71
CA PRO A 136 -9.60 -12.61 -25.87
C PRO A 136 -10.78 -13.58 -25.94
#